data_AF-A0A947DX92-F1
#
_entry.id   AF-A0A947DX92-F1
#
_cell.length_a   1.000
_cell.length_b   1.000
_cell.length_c   1.000
_cell.angle_alpha   90.00
_cell.angle_beta   90.00
_cell.angle_gamma   90.00
#
_symmetry.space_group_name_H-M   'P 1'
#
loop_
_entity.id
_entity.type
_entity.pdbx_description
1 polymer ?
#
loop_
_entity_poly.entity_id
_entity_poly.type
_entity_poly.pdbx_seq_one_letter_code
_entity_poly.pdbx_strand_id
1 'polypeptide(L)'
;MKRYPLAAVLAAFFVFLVLAVSVRQAVLLLVGVGMGAALAGARFGFTTGWRQLIEDKNPQGVTGQVMLLALASLAALPLLGQFPELHAALGPPSVSLLLGAFVFGMTMQIADGCGSGTLYKAGVGMPLNMGILPLFALGSFLGSVHLDSWLSLGQIEPVSFSAQFGTVPALVLTLALLGVALLAVRAWVGPGQTWIQPRWVWGAVALAVLATLNLLLAGQPWGVVYGFGLWAAKASVGLGLFDPTGNAFWGQAGNAQRLTQTVLLDVTTITNIGILGGALWISANKPTSDSKPLTRQQWVVGLIAGFLLGYSSRLAFGCNVGAMLSGISTGSLHGWLWVPLAFGGTLVGVRLRRHYQF
;
A
#
# COMPACT_ATOMS: atom_id res chain seq x y z
N MET A 1 8.02 9.60 -22.66
CA MET A 1 8.91 8.60 -23.29
C MET A 1 8.06 7.68 -24.16
N LYS A 2 8.51 7.28 -25.36
CA LYS A 2 7.78 6.24 -26.14
C LYS A 2 7.82 4.90 -25.36
N ARG A 3 6.83 4.02 -25.52
CA ARG A 3 6.77 2.73 -24.80
C ARG A 3 7.99 1.83 -25.01
N TYR A 4 8.54 1.79 -26.23
CA TYR A 4 9.66 0.92 -26.61
C TYR A 4 10.97 1.14 -25.83
N PRO A 5 11.50 2.38 -25.67
CA PRO A 5 12.70 2.59 -24.87
C PRO A 5 12.50 2.23 -23.40
N LEU A 6 11.33 2.49 -22.82
CA LEU A 6 11.02 2.05 -21.46
C LEU A 6 11.01 0.52 -21.36
N ALA A 7 10.49 -0.15 -22.37
CA ALA A 7 10.53 -1.61 -22.47
C ALA A 7 11.95 -2.16 -22.46
N ALA A 8 12.82 -1.57 -23.28
CA ALA A 8 14.21 -1.97 -23.36
C ALA A 8 14.92 -1.77 -22.01
N VAL A 9 14.66 -0.66 -21.31
CA VAL A 9 15.21 -0.41 -19.97
C VAL A 9 14.71 -1.44 -18.95
N LEU A 10 13.41 -1.73 -18.92
CA LEU A 10 12.85 -2.73 -18.00
C LEU A 10 13.37 -4.14 -18.31
N ALA A 11 13.52 -4.50 -19.59
CA ALA A 11 14.07 -5.78 -20.01
C ALA A 11 15.57 -5.89 -19.66
N ALA A 12 16.36 -4.84 -19.90
CA ALA A 12 17.77 -4.80 -19.51
C ALA A 12 17.92 -4.91 -17.99
N PHE A 13 17.07 -4.22 -17.21
CA PHE A 13 17.07 -4.32 -15.76
C PHE A 13 16.64 -5.71 -15.27
N PHE A 14 15.67 -6.35 -15.93
CA PHE A 14 15.30 -7.74 -15.67
C PHE A 14 16.50 -8.69 -15.89
N VAL A 15 17.17 -8.59 -17.03
CA VAL A 15 18.36 -9.40 -17.34
C VAL A 15 19.46 -9.16 -16.31
N PHE A 16 19.70 -7.90 -15.94
CA PHE A 16 20.64 -7.57 -14.88
C PHE A 16 20.28 -8.22 -13.54
N LEU A 17 19.01 -8.20 -13.11
CA LEU A 17 18.59 -8.87 -11.88
C LEU A 17 18.79 -10.38 -11.93
N VAL A 18 18.54 -11.01 -13.08
CA VAL A 18 18.80 -12.46 -13.28
C VAL A 18 20.29 -12.78 -13.11
N LEU A 19 21.16 -11.97 -13.71
CA LEU A 19 22.59 -12.25 -13.76
C LEU A 19 23.33 -11.83 -12.48
N ALA A 20 22.92 -10.74 -11.83
CA ALA A 20 23.67 -10.11 -10.76
C ALA A 20 23.02 -10.18 -9.36
N VAL A 21 21.74 -10.55 -9.26
CA VAL A 21 21.01 -10.57 -7.98
C VAL A 21 20.35 -11.92 -7.71
N SER A 22 19.25 -12.24 -8.39
CA SER A 22 18.61 -13.55 -8.38
C SER A 22 17.43 -13.60 -9.36
N VAL A 23 17.11 -14.80 -9.85
CA VAL A 23 15.90 -15.07 -10.64
C VAL A 23 14.63 -14.64 -9.87
N ARG A 24 14.58 -14.88 -8.56
CA ARG A 24 13.47 -14.48 -7.69
C ARG A 24 13.18 -12.98 -7.77
N GLN A 25 14.21 -12.14 -7.68
CA GLN A 25 14.05 -10.68 -7.78
C GLN A 25 13.63 -10.26 -9.20
N ALA A 26 14.20 -10.88 -10.23
CA ALA A 26 13.81 -10.59 -11.60
C ALA A 26 12.33 -10.90 -11.88
N VAL A 27 11.80 -12.02 -11.37
CA VAL A 27 10.37 -12.36 -11.52
C VAL A 27 9.49 -11.42 -10.69
N LEU A 28 9.91 -11.03 -9.48
CA LEU A 28 9.20 -10.03 -8.67
C LEU A 28 9.11 -8.67 -9.35
N LEU A 29 10.14 -8.27 -10.12
CA LEU A 29 10.07 -7.06 -10.95
C LEU A 29 8.92 -7.16 -11.95
N LEU A 30 8.77 -8.30 -12.64
CA LEU A 30 7.69 -8.50 -13.62
C LEU A 30 6.30 -8.49 -12.95
N VAL A 31 6.18 -9.10 -11.77
CA VAL A 31 4.94 -9.02 -10.96
C VAL A 31 4.63 -7.57 -10.60
N GLY A 32 5.64 -6.81 -10.14
CA GLY A 32 5.50 -5.39 -9.87
C GLY A 32 5.07 -4.59 -11.10
N VAL A 33 5.67 -4.84 -12.27
CA VAL A 33 5.26 -4.22 -13.55
C VAL A 33 3.80 -4.53 -13.86
N GLY A 34 3.37 -5.78 -13.68
CA GLY A 34 1.96 -6.17 -13.80
C GLY A 34 1.06 -5.39 -12.83
N MET A 35 1.46 -5.26 -11.57
CA MET A 35 0.68 -4.52 -10.56
C MET A 35 0.55 -3.05 -10.92
N GLY A 36 1.65 -2.41 -11.32
CA GLY A 36 1.67 -1.03 -11.78
C GLY A 36 0.79 -0.81 -13.01
N ALA A 37 0.87 -1.73 -13.97
CA ALA A 37 0.05 -1.69 -15.17
C ALA A 37 -1.45 -1.88 -14.86
N ALA A 38 -1.80 -2.80 -13.95
CA ALA A 38 -3.17 -3.01 -13.49
C ALA A 38 -3.72 -1.78 -12.74
N LEU A 39 -2.96 -1.22 -11.79
CA LEU A 39 -3.33 0.00 -11.06
C LEU A 39 -3.57 1.18 -12.01
N ALA A 40 -2.63 1.45 -12.91
CA ALA A 40 -2.70 2.58 -13.84
C ALA A 40 -3.75 2.36 -14.95
N GLY A 41 -3.90 1.12 -15.43
CA GLY A 41 -4.84 0.74 -16.49
C GLY A 41 -6.29 0.82 -16.02
N ALA A 42 -6.60 0.25 -14.85
CA ALA A 42 -7.94 0.27 -14.26
C ALA A 42 -8.27 1.61 -13.58
N ARG A 43 -7.25 2.45 -13.37
CA ARG A 43 -7.29 3.60 -12.44
C ARG A 43 -7.80 3.13 -11.07
N PHE A 44 -7.27 2.00 -10.61
CA PHE A 44 -7.71 1.33 -9.39
C PHE A 44 -7.12 2.08 -8.18
N GLY A 45 -7.84 3.08 -7.70
CA GLY A 45 -7.42 3.93 -6.58
C GLY A 45 -8.14 3.58 -5.30
N PHE A 46 -7.40 3.17 -4.26
CA PHE A 46 -7.96 2.95 -2.93
C PHE A 46 -8.59 4.22 -2.34
N THR A 47 -7.80 5.29 -2.29
CA THR A 47 -8.20 6.64 -1.85
C THR A 47 -9.36 7.20 -2.67
N THR A 48 -9.29 7.08 -4.00
CA THR A 48 -10.31 7.61 -4.92
C THR A 48 -11.64 6.90 -4.77
N GLY A 49 -11.65 5.57 -4.59
CA GLY A 49 -12.89 4.83 -4.37
C GLY A 49 -13.63 5.29 -3.10
N TRP A 50 -12.90 5.58 -2.03
CA TRP A 50 -13.51 6.08 -0.79
C TRP A 50 -14.01 7.52 -0.94
N ARG A 51 -13.26 8.36 -1.65
CA ARG A 51 -13.68 9.73 -1.95
C ARG A 51 -14.97 9.75 -2.77
N GLN A 52 -15.04 8.97 -3.85
CA GLN A 52 -16.25 8.84 -4.68
C GLN A 52 -17.46 8.33 -3.88
N LEU A 53 -17.24 7.42 -2.93
CA LEU A 53 -18.30 6.97 -2.03
C LEU A 53 -18.82 8.11 -1.13
N ILE A 54 -17.93 8.95 -0.61
CA ILE A 54 -18.27 10.04 0.32
C ILE A 54 -18.92 11.21 -0.39
N GLU A 55 -18.35 11.65 -1.51
CA GLU A 55 -18.76 12.86 -2.22
C GLU A 55 -19.93 12.60 -3.17
N ASP A 56 -19.84 11.52 -3.95
CA ASP A 56 -20.76 11.26 -5.07
C ASP A 56 -21.76 10.13 -4.76
N LYS A 57 -21.69 9.53 -3.56
CA LYS A 57 -22.44 8.32 -3.19
C LYS A 57 -22.25 7.17 -4.18
N ASN A 58 -21.10 7.13 -4.87
CA ASN A 58 -20.80 6.12 -5.87
C ASN A 58 -20.08 4.91 -5.24
N PRO A 59 -20.70 3.71 -5.20
CA PRO A 59 -20.13 2.54 -4.55
C PRO A 59 -19.11 1.77 -5.41
N GLN A 60 -19.01 2.03 -6.71
CA GLN A 60 -18.27 1.18 -7.66
C GLN A 60 -16.81 0.91 -7.25
N GLY A 61 -16.12 1.94 -6.76
CA GLY A 61 -14.73 1.81 -6.31
C GLY A 61 -14.57 0.95 -5.08
N VAL A 62 -15.49 1.08 -4.12
CA VAL A 62 -15.48 0.26 -2.90
C VAL A 62 -15.89 -1.17 -3.22
N THR A 63 -16.84 -1.40 -4.11
CA THR A 63 -17.18 -2.74 -4.61
C THR A 63 -15.97 -3.42 -5.26
N GLY A 64 -15.20 -2.71 -6.08
CA GLY A 64 -13.95 -3.23 -6.64
C GLY A 64 -12.91 -3.60 -5.59
N GLN A 65 -12.75 -2.77 -4.55
CA GLN A 65 -11.82 -3.04 -3.45
C GLN A 65 -12.26 -4.26 -2.62
N VAL A 66 -13.55 -4.38 -2.31
CA VAL A 66 -14.09 -5.56 -1.61
C VAL A 66 -13.92 -6.83 -2.46
N MET A 67 -14.15 -6.74 -3.78
CA MET A 67 -13.90 -7.87 -4.69
C MET A 67 -12.43 -8.29 -4.67
N LEU A 68 -11.50 -7.33 -4.72
CA LEU A 68 -10.07 -7.59 -4.61
C LEU A 68 -9.73 -8.27 -3.28
N LEU A 69 -10.27 -7.77 -2.17
CA LEU A 69 -10.08 -8.37 -0.83
C LEU A 69 -10.60 -9.81 -0.78
N ALA A 70 -11.80 -10.06 -1.30
CA ALA A 70 -12.40 -11.40 -1.31
C ALA A 70 -11.56 -12.38 -2.13
N LEU A 71 -11.17 -12.01 -3.36
CA LEU A 71 -10.34 -12.84 -4.23
C LEU A 71 -8.95 -13.10 -3.64
N ALA A 72 -8.31 -12.07 -3.08
CA ALA A 72 -7.02 -12.22 -2.42
C ALA A 72 -7.13 -13.12 -1.19
N SER A 73 -8.21 -13.04 -0.41
CA SER A 73 -8.44 -13.90 0.76
C SER A 73 -8.67 -15.35 0.36
N LEU A 74 -9.45 -15.58 -0.70
CA LEU A 74 -9.71 -16.90 -1.27
C LEU A 74 -8.43 -17.61 -1.73
N ALA A 75 -7.41 -16.85 -2.15
CA ALA A 75 -6.13 -17.39 -2.54
C ALA A 75 -5.13 -17.48 -1.37
N ALA A 76 -4.96 -16.40 -0.60
CA ALA A 76 -3.90 -16.29 0.40
C ALA A 76 -4.14 -17.16 1.64
N LEU A 77 -5.38 -17.26 2.14
CA LEU A 77 -5.66 -18.05 3.35
C LEU A 77 -5.38 -19.55 3.15
N PRO A 78 -5.83 -20.21 2.07
CA PRO A 78 -5.45 -21.60 1.78
C PRO A 78 -3.94 -21.80 1.67
N LEU A 79 -3.25 -20.91 0.95
CA LEU A 79 -1.80 -20.98 0.79
C LEU A 79 -1.07 -20.87 2.15
N LEU A 80 -1.47 -19.92 3.00
CA LEU A 80 -0.89 -19.78 4.35
C LEU A 80 -1.17 -20.99 5.24
N GLY A 81 -2.31 -21.66 5.06
CA GLY A 81 -2.63 -22.88 5.79
C GLY A 81 -1.84 -24.11 5.33
N GLN A 82 -1.32 -24.10 4.11
CA GLN A 82 -0.61 -25.24 3.51
C GLN A 82 0.92 -25.08 3.54
N PHE A 83 1.42 -23.85 3.40
CA PHE A 83 2.85 -23.55 3.21
C PHE A 83 3.38 -22.74 4.41
N PRO A 84 4.09 -23.37 5.36
CA PRO A 84 4.59 -22.69 6.57
C PRO A 84 5.68 -21.62 6.29
N GLU A 85 6.30 -21.64 5.11
CA GLU A 85 7.27 -20.64 4.66
C GLU A 85 6.62 -19.29 4.29
N LEU A 86 5.30 -19.25 4.13
CA LEU A 86 4.55 -18.04 3.82
C LEU A 86 4.13 -17.33 5.12
N HIS A 87 4.33 -16.03 5.16
CA HIS A 87 4.04 -15.21 6.33
C HIS A 87 2.78 -14.36 6.11
N ALA A 88 1.93 -14.24 7.12
CA ALA A 88 0.78 -13.33 7.10
C ALA A 88 1.20 -11.88 7.41
N ALA A 89 0.41 -10.90 6.97
CA ALA A 89 0.60 -9.49 7.35
C ALA A 89 -0.06 -9.23 8.71
N LEU A 90 0.65 -9.57 9.79
CA LEU A 90 0.16 -9.37 11.15
C LEU A 90 0.69 -8.06 11.74
N GLY A 91 -0.22 -7.26 12.29
CA GLY A 91 0.09 -6.10 13.12
C GLY A 91 -0.56 -6.24 14.50
N PRO A 92 0.10 -5.81 15.58
CA PRO A 92 -0.50 -5.80 16.91
C PRO A 92 -1.61 -4.73 17.00
N PRO A 93 -2.83 -5.09 17.44
CA PRO A 93 -3.80 -4.09 17.86
C PRO A 93 -3.23 -3.23 18.98
N SER A 94 -3.15 -1.92 18.76
CA SER A 94 -2.40 -1.00 19.62
C SER A 94 -2.90 0.44 19.48
N VAL A 95 -2.56 1.29 20.44
CA VAL A 95 -2.83 2.74 20.34
C VAL A 95 -2.15 3.33 19.09
N SER A 96 -0.95 2.84 18.77
CA SER A 96 -0.22 3.13 17.53
C SER A 96 -1.09 2.89 16.29
N LEU A 97 -1.70 1.71 16.19
CA LEU A 97 -2.58 1.37 15.08
C LEU A 97 -3.75 2.35 14.96
N LEU A 98 -4.40 2.66 16.08
CA LEU A 98 -5.62 3.46 16.04
C LEU A 98 -5.36 4.88 15.51
N LEU A 99 -4.34 5.54 16.08
CA LEU A 99 -3.94 6.89 15.69
C LEU A 99 -3.31 6.90 14.29
N GLY A 100 -2.44 5.92 14.01
CA GLY A 100 -1.80 5.77 12.71
C GLY A 100 -2.82 5.61 11.59
N ALA A 101 -3.79 4.71 11.72
CA ALA A 101 -4.81 4.47 10.70
C ALA A 101 -5.64 5.73 10.44
N PHE A 102 -6.07 6.44 11.49
CA PHE A 102 -6.83 7.68 11.36
C PHE A 102 -6.05 8.79 10.64
N VAL A 103 -4.81 9.07 11.07
CA VAL A 103 -3.96 10.09 10.43
C VAL A 103 -3.62 9.71 9.00
N PHE A 104 -3.36 8.42 8.74
CA PHE A 104 -3.11 7.92 7.39
C PHE A 104 -4.32 8.16 6.48
N GLY A 105 -5.53 7.82 6.96
CA GLY A 105 -6.77 8.03 6.24
C GLY A 105 -7.03 9.49 5.88
N MET A 106 -6.74 10.40 6.82
CA MET A 106 -6.85 11.85 6.61
C MET A 106 -5.88 12.35 5.54
N THR A 107 -4.60 12.01 5.68
CA THR A 107 -3.52 12.53 4.83
C THR A 107 -3.54 11.95 3.42
N MET A 108 -4.01 10.72 3.22
CA MET A 108 -4.08 10.12 1.88
C MET A 108 -5.03 10.87 0.94
N GLN A 109 -6.02 11.58 1.47
CA GLN A 109 -6.93 12.40 0.67
C GLN A 109 -6.27 13.67 0.14
N ILE A 110 -5.41 14.29 0.96
CA ILE A 110 -4.63 15.48 0.60
C ILE A 110 -3.50 15.10 -0.37
N ALA A 111 -2.80 14.00 -0.10
CA ALA A 111 -1.76 13.45 -0.99
C ALA A 111 -2.31 12.89 -2.31
N ASP A 112 -3.64 12.86 -2.47
CA ASP A 112 -4.37 12.22 -3.56
C ASP A 112 -3.90 10.79 -3.86
N GLY A 113 -3.54 10.03 -2.82
CA GLY A 113 -3.00 8.70 -2.98
C GLY A 113 -2.63 8.07 -1.64
N CYS A 114 -2.81 6.75 -1.53
CA CYS A 114 -2.16 5.94 -0.52
C CYS A 114 -0.70 5.67 -0.92
N GLY A 115 0.03 4.80 -0.21
CA GLY A 115 1.42 4.46 -0.59
C GLY A 115 1.58 4.00 -2.04
N SER A 116 0.79 2.99 -2.47
CA SER A 116 0.81 2.53 -3.86
C SER A 116 0.22 3.55 -4.84
N GLY A 117 -0.79 4.31 -4.39
CA GLY A 117 -1.42 5.39 -5.14
C GLY A 117 -0.43 6.49 -5.52
N THR A 118 0.30 6.99 -4.52
CA THR A 118 1.35 8.00 -4.67
C THR A 118 2.47 7.48 -5.56
N LEU A 119 2.87 6.22 -5.40
CA LEU A 119 3.92 5.61 -6.22
C LEU A 119 3.54 5.54 -7.71
N TYR A 120 2.38 4.96 -8.04
CA TYR A 120 1.99 4.86 -9.45
C TYR A 120 1.67 6.25 -10.03
N LYS A 121 1.11 7.18 -9.24
CA LYS A 121 0.81 8.55 -9.70
C LYS A 121 2.08 9.37 -9.97
N ALA A 122 3.10 9.21 -9.14
CA ALA A 122 4.42 9.74 -9.45
C ALA A 122 4.96 9.14 -10.76
N GLY A 123 4.75 7.83 -10.96
CA GLY A 123 5.07 7.14 -12.22
C GLY A 123 4.32 7.65 -13.45
N VAL A 124 3.12 8.22 -13.31
CA VAL A 124 2.44 8.87 -14.45
C VAL A 124 2.77 10.36 -14.58
N GLY A 125 3.69 10.88 -13.77
CA GLY A 125 4.20 12.26 -13.84
C GLY A 125 3.40 13.29 -13.05
N MET A 126 2.65 12.90 -12.01
CA MET A 126 1.93 13.84 -11.15
C MET A 126 2.91 14.62 -10.24
N PRO A 127 3.04 15.96 -10.39
CA PRO A 127 4.07 16.73 -9.69
C PRO A 127 4.01 16.61 -8.17
N LEU A 128 2.80 16.70 -7.60
CA LEU A 128 2.60 16.58 -6.15
C LEU A 128 3.12 15.23 -5.62
N ASN A 129 2.75 14.14 -6.27
CA ASN A 129 3.15 12.80 -5.83
C ASN A 129 4.66 12.58 -5.98
N MET A 130 5.30 13.16 -7.00
CA MET A 130 6.76 13.15 -7.13
C MET A 130 7.43 13.89 -5.96
N GLY A 131 6.89 15.05 -5.55
CA GLY A 131 7.39 15.80 -4.39
C GLY A 131 7.10 15.12 -3.05
N ILE A 132 6.00 14.38 -2.94
CA ILE A 132 5.63 13.65 -1.71
C ILE A 132 6.53 12.44 -1.47
N LEU A 133 6.97 11.72 -2.50
CA LEU A 133 7.69 10.44 -2.32
C LEU A 133 8.94 10.52 -1.40
N PRO A 134 9.84 11.51 -1.54
CA PRO A 134 10.96 11.67 -0.62
C PRO A 134 10.52 11.89 0.83
N LEU A 135 9.51 12.73 1.06
CA LEU A 135 9.00 12.99 2.40
C LEU A 135 8.22 11.80 2.96
N PHE A 136 7.53 11.04 2.11
CA PHE A 136 6.90 9.79 2.48
C PHE A 136 7.94 8.76 2.92
N ALA A 137 9.07 8.65 2.23
CA ALA A 137 10.18 7.78 2.62
C ALA A 137 10.79 8.22 3.96
N LEU A 138 11.06 9.52 4.13
CA LEU A 138 11.57 10.08 5.39
C LEU A 138 10.59 9.85 6.55
N GLY A 139 9.30 10.14 6.35
CA GLY A 139 8.26 9.91 7.33
C GLY A 139 8.15 8.42 7.68
N SER A 140 8.19 7.53 6.68
CA SER A 140 8.19 6.09 6.90
C SER A 140 9.39 5.61 7.70
N PHE A 141 10.57 6.18 7.48
CA PHE A 141 11.74 5.89 8.31
C PHE A 141 11.55 6.39 9.75
N LEU A 142 11.22 7.66 9.96
CA LEU A 142 11.02 8.20 11.32
C LEU A 142 9.88 7.52 12.08
N GLY A 143 8.81 7.13 11.38
CA GLY A 143 7.71 6.35 11.95
C GLY A 143 8.18 4.98 12.43
N SER A 144 9.13 4.34 11.73
CA SER A 144 9.72 3.08 12.19
C SER A 144 10.67 3.26 13.36
N VAL A 145 11.42 4.37 13.41
CA VAL A 145 12.32 4.70 14.53
C VAL A 145 11.54 4.89 15.83
N HIS A 146 10.39 5.57 15.76
CA HIS A 146 9.54 5.88 16.92
C HIS A 146 8.49 4.80 17.25
N LEU A 147 8.42 3.71 16.48
CA LEU A 147 7.33 2.74 16.57
C LEU A 147 7.21 2.13 17.98
N ASP A 148 8.34 1.79 18.59
CA ASP A 148 8.38 1.18 19.92
C ASP A 148 7.76 2.08 21.01
N SER A 149 8.04 3.40 20.96
CA SER A 149 7.44 4.38 21.88
C SER A 149 5.92 4.52 21.70
N TRP A 150 5.39 4.29 20.50
CA TRP A 150 3.94 4.24 20.27
C TRP A 150 3.33 2.94 20.77
N LEU A 151 4.07 1.83 20.66
CA LEU A 151 3.63 0.52 21.14
C LEU A 151 3.63 0.44 22.68
N SER A 152 4.55 1.15 23.34
CA SER A 152 4.60 1.22 24.81
C SER A 152 3.37 1.92 25.43
N LEU A 153 2.58 2.66 24.65
CA LEU A 153 1.32 3.25 25.12
C LEU A 153 0.19 2.21 25.32
N GLY A 154 0.35 1.01 24.76
CA GLY A 154 -0.61 -0.07 24.88
C GLY A 154 -0.75 -0.86 23.58
N GLN A 155 -0.46 -2.15 23.66
CA GLN A 155 -0.61 -3.12 22.58
C GLN A 155 -1.00 -4.48 23.13
N ILE A 156 -1.65 -5.28 22.29
CA ILE A 156 -1.85 -6.72 22.52
C ILE A 156 -1.16 -7.51 21.41
N GLU A 157 -1.00 -8.82 21.65
CA GLU A 157 -0.41 -9.72 20.67
C GLU A 157 -1.15 -9.69 19.31
N PRO A 158 -0.44 -9.82 18.18
CA PRO A 158 -1.06 -9.87 16.88
C PRO A 158 -2.08 -11.02 16.78
N VAL A 159 -3.31 -10.70 16.38
CA VAL A 159 -4.40 -11.67 16.24
C VAL A 159 -4.53 -12.11 14.78
N SER A 160 -4.36 -13.42 14.57
CA SER A 160 -4.59 -14.10 13.28
C SER A 160 -5.79 -15.04 13.38
N PHE A 161 -6.80 -14.82 12.53
CA PHE A 161 -7.98 -15.66 12.45
C PHE A 161 -7.64 -17.08 11.99
N SER A 162 -6.69 -17.24 11.06
CA SER A 162 -6.29 -18.57 10.59
C SER A 162 -5.56 -19.37 11.68
N ALA A 163 -4.76 -18.70 12.51
CA ALA A 163 -4.10 -19.35 13.65
C ALA A 163 -5.09 -19.74 14.76
N GLN A 164 -6.13 -18.95 14.99
CA GLN A 164 -7.11 -19.18 16.06
C GLN A 164 -8.20 -20.17 15.69
N PHE A 165 -8.73 -20.08 14.47
CA PHE A 165 -9.92 -20.83 14.04
C PHE A 165 -9.64 -21.83 12.91
N GLY A 166 -8.42 -21.84 12.37
CA GLY A 166 -8.09 -22.58 11.16
C GLY A 166 -8.48 -21.84 9.88
N THR A 167 -8.00 -22.36 8.74
CA THR A 167 -8.11 -21.71 7.44
C THR A 167 -9.55 -21.51 6.96
N VAL A 168 -10.39 -22.54 7.04
CA VAL A 168 -11.76 -22.49 6.52
C VAL A 168 -12.63 -21.52 7.33
N PRO A 169 -12.67 -21.58 8.67
CA PRO A 169 -13.43 -20.60 9.45
C PRO A 169 -12.93 -19.17 9.28
N ALA A 170 -11.61 -18.96 9.20
CA ALA A 170 -11.04 -17.64 8.92
C ALA A 170 -11.49 -17.07 7.58
N LEU A 171 -11.54 -17.90 6.53
CA LEU A 171 -12.01 -17.51 5.21
C LEU A 171 -13.50 -17.15 5.23
N VAL A 172 -14.33 -18.00 5.83
CA VAL A 172 -15.79 -17.75 5.95
C VAL A 172 -16.04 -16.45 6.72
N LEU A 173 -15.35 -16.24 7.84
CA LEU A 173 -15.45 -15.02 8.63
C LEU A 173 -15.03 -13.80 7.80
N THR A 174 -13.92 -13.89 7.06
CA THR A 174 -13.42 -12.80 6.21
C THR A 174 -14.45 -12.43 5.13
N LEU A 175 -15.00 -13.42 4.41
CA LEU A 175 -16.01 -13.18 3.39
C LEU A 175 -17.32 -12.62 3.98
N ALA A 176 -17.73 -13.10 5.15
CA ALA A 176 -18.92 -12.60 5.85
C ALA A 176 -18.76 -11.12 6.24
N LEU A 177 -17.62 -10.74 6.83
CA LEU A 177 -17.33 -9.35 7.21
C LEU A 177 -17.23 -8.43 5.98
N LEU A 178 -16.70 -8.92 4.85
CA LEU A 178 -16.71 -8.19 3.58
C LEU A 178 -18.15 -8.00 3.05
N GLY A 179 -19.01 -9.01 3.19
CA GLY A 179 -20.44 -8.91 2.89
C GLY A 179 -21.15 -7.86 3.75
N VAL A 180 -20.88 -7.84 5.06
CA VAL A 180 -21.39 -6.82 5.99
C VAL A 180 -20.92 -5.43 5.59
N ALA A 181 -19.66 -5.27 5.17
CA ALA A 181 -19.16 -3.99 4.68
C ALA A 181 -19.93 -3.51 3.43
N LEU A 182 -20.26 -4.40 2.49
CA LEU A 182 -21.10 -4.05 1.33
C LEU A 182 -22.53 -3.67 1.73
N LEU A 183 -23.12 -4.34 2.72
CA LEU A 183 -24.44 -3.99 3.26
C LEU A 183 -24.41 -2.60 3.92
N ALA A 184 -23.35 -2.28 4.67
CA ALA A 184 -23.16 -0.95 5.25
C ALA A 184 -23.02 0.13 4.16
N VAL A 185 -22.26 -0.15 3.10
CA VAL A 185 -22.18 0.72 1.92
C VAL A 185 -23.55 0.88 1.25
N ARG A 186 -24.34 -0.20 1.17
CA ARG A 186 -25.69 -0.19 0.54
C ARG A 186 -26.67 0.67 1.33
N ALA A 187 -26.57 0.65 2.65
CA ALA A 187 -27.31 1.53 3.53
C ALA A 187 -26.87 3.00 3.37
N TRP A 188 -25.57 3.25 3.20
CA TRP A 188 -25.01 4.60 3.05
C TRP A 188 -25.37 5.31 1.74
N VAL A 189 -25.39 4.57 0.62
CA VAL A 189 -25.59 5.14 -0.73
C VAL A 189 -27.04 5.15 -1.19
N GLY A 190 -27.93 4.38 -0.55
CA GLY A 190 -29.34 4.29 -0.93
C GLY A 190 -29.59 3.45 -2.20
N PRO A 191 -30.86 3.34 -2.64
CA PRO A 191 -31.24 2.59 -3.85
C PRO A 191 -30.81 3.30 -5.14
N GLY A 192 -30.87 2.58 -6.28
CA GLY A 192 -30.67 3.16 -7.62
C GLY A 192 -29.22 3.33 -8.07
N GLN A 193 -28.24 2.92 -7.26
CA GLN A 193 -26.82 3.01 -7.62
C GLN A 193 -26.37 1.83 -8.49
N THR A 194 -25.44 2.08 -9.40
CA THR A 194 -24.68 1.05 -10.11
C THR A 194 -23.49 0.58 -9.25
N TRP A 195 -23.36 -0.73 -9.05
CA TRP A 195 -22.34 -1.31 -8.16
C TRP A 195 -21.13 -1.86 -8.89
N ILE A 196 -21.36 -2.42 -10.07
CA ILE A 196 -20.35 -3.13 -10.83
C ILE A 196 -19.96 -2.27 -12.03
N GLN A 197 -18.67 -2.05 -12.18
CA GLN A 197 -18.10 -1.41 -13.36
C GLN A 197 -16.94 -2.26 -13.88
N PRO A 198 -16.87 -2.56 -15.19
CA PRO A 198 -15.87 -3.47 -15.73
C PRO A 198 -14.43 -3.12 -15.36
N ARG A 199 -14.08 -1.82 -15.30
CA ARG A 199 -12.73 -1.38 -14.95
C ARG A 199 -12.28 -1.81 -13.55
N TRP A 200 -13.19 -1.77 -12.58
CA TRP A 200 -12.89 -2.15 -11.20
C TRP A 200 -12.83 -3.67 -11.06
N VAL A 201 -13.67 -4.39 -11.81
CA VAL A 201 -13.70 -5.86 -11.82
C VAL A 201 -12.40 -6.44 -12.34
N TRP A 202 -11.96 -6.07 -13.55
CA TRP A 202 -10.72 -6.63 -14.10
C TRP A 202 -9.50 -6.18 -13.28
N GLY A 203 -9.51 -4.94 -12.78
CA GLY A 203 -8.44 -4.44 -11.90
C GLY A 203 -8.34 -5.25 -10.60
N ALA A 204 -9.48 -5.60 -9.98
CA ALA A 204 -9.53 -6.46 -8.80
C ALA A 204 -9.00 -7.86 -9.09
N VAL A 205 -9.42 -8.48 -10.20
CA VAL A 205 -8.95 -9.82 -10.59
C VAL A 205 -7.45 -9.82 -10.86
N ALA A 206 -6.96 -8.88 -11.67
CA ALA A 206 -5.54 -8.78 -12.00
C ALA A 206 -4.68 -8.55 -10.74
N LEU A 207 -5.09 -7.62 -9.87
CA LEU A 207 -4.36 -7.34 -8.64
C LEU A 207 -4.42 -8.50 -7.64
N ALA A 208 -5.53 -9.23 -7.57
CA ALA A 208 -5.61 -10.41 -6.70
C ALA A 208 -4.61 -11.49 -7.16
N VAL A 209 -4.61 -11.82 -8.46
CA VAL A 209 -3.66 -12.80 -9.03
C VAL A 209 -2.21 -12.36 -8.80
N LEU A 210 -1.89 -11.09 -9.09
CA LEU A 210 -0.54 -10.57 -8.91
C LEU A 210 -0.12 -10.50 -7.44
N ALA A 211 -1.04 -10.16 -6.52
CA ALA A 211 -0.78 -10.19 -5.08
C ALA A 211 -0.53 -11.61 -4.56
N THR A 212 -1.26 -12.60 -5.08
CA THR A 212 -1.01 -14.02 -4.79
C THR A 212 0.35 -14.46 -5.32
N LEU A 213 0.71 -14.08 -6.55
CA LEU A 213 2.05 -14.36 -7.09
C LEU A 213 3.15 -13.68 -6.25
N ASN A 214 2.93 -12.45 -5.80
CA ASN A 214 3.86 -11.79 -4.88
C ASN A 214 3.96 -12.56 -3.56
N LEU A 215 2.87 -13.04 -2.98
CA LEU A 215 2.91 -13.84 -1.76
C LEU A 215 3.79 -15.10 -1.94
N LEU A 216 3.55 -15.86 -3.01
CA LEU A 216 4.29 -17.09 -3.32
C LEU A 216 5.78 -16.81 -3.57
N LEU A 217 6.09 -15.75 -4.33
CA LEU A 217 7.47 -15.43 -4.69
C LEU A 217 8.21 -14.71 -3.57
N ALA A 218 7.60 -13.76 -2.88
CA ALA A 218 8.24 -12.96 -1.84
C ALA A 218 8.20 -13.63 -0.45
N GLY A 219 7.39 -14.66 -0.25
CA GLY A 219 7.18 -15.31 1.05
C GLY A 219 6.40 -14.45 2.06
N GLN A 220 5.96 -13.26 1.62
CA GLN A 220 5.20 -12.29 2.39
C GLN A 220 4.20 -11.57 1.48
N PRO A 221 3.05 -11.12 1.99
CA PRO A 221 2.03 -10.47 1.18
C PRO A 221 2.51 -9.10 0.71
N TRP A 222 1.80 -8.55 -0.29
CA TRP A 222 2.20 -7.32 -0.96
C TRP A 222 2.32 -6.15 0.04
N GLY A 223 3.47 -5.49 0.01
CA GLY A 223 3.77 -4.27 0.76
C GLY A 223 4.39 -3.21 -0.15
N VAL A 224 4.38 -1.95 0.31
CA VAL A 224 4.97 -0.81 -0.42
C VAL A 224 5.83 0.04 0.52
N VAL A 225 5.30 0.31 1.71
CA VAL A 225 5.87 1.23 2.70
C VAL A 225 7.27 0.80 3.15
N TYR A 226 7.50 -0.51 3.30
CA TYR A 226 8.76 -1.02 3.85
C TYR A 226 9.98 -0.54 3.06
N GLY A 227 9.96 -0.72 1.74
CA GLY A 227 11.07 -0.36 0.86
C GLY A 227 11.45 1.11 0.91
N PHE A 228 10.46 2.04 0.92
CA PHE A 228 10.76 3.47 1.02
C PHE A 228 11.43 3.85 2.35
N GLY A 229 10.94 3.30 3.47
CA GLY A 229 11.58 3.51 4.76
C GLY A 229 12.98 2.90 4.82
N LEU A 230 13.22 1.75 4.16
CA LEU A 230 14.55 1.16 4.06
C LEU A 230 15.53 2.06 3.30
N TRP A 231 15.10 2.70 2.21
CA TRP A 231 15.96 3.61 1.45
C TRP A 231 16.36 4.82 2.30
N ALA A 232 15.41 5.43 3.00
CA ALA A 232 15.66 6.54 3.90
C ALA A 232 16.53 6.12 5.11
N ALA A 233 16.32 4.92 5.66
CA ALA A 233 17.15 4.39 6.73
C ALA A 233 18.61 4.20 6.28
N LYS A 234 18.83 3.58 5.12
CA LYS A 234 20.18 3.40 4.54
C LYS A 234 20.88 4.73 4.26
N ALA A 235 20.16 5.70 3.72
CA ALA A 235 20.71 7.04 3.51
C ALA A 235 21.12 7.68 4.84
N SER A 236 20.26 7.63 5.86
CA SER A 236 20.56 8.18 7.20
C SER A 236 21.76 7.50 7.86
N VAL A 237 21.87 6.16 7.77
CA VAL A 237 23.02 5.40 8.28
C VAL A 237 24.29 5.75 7.50
N GLY A 238 24.23 5.78 6.17
CA GLY A 238 25.37 6.08 5.31
C GLY A 238 25.90 7.52 5.47
N LEU A 239 25.05 8.45 5.87
CA LEU A 239 25.41 9.84 6.18
C LEU A 239 25.86 10.04 7.65
N GLY A 240 25.85 8.99 8.48
CA GLY A 240 26.18 9.08 9.90
C GLY A 240 25.14 9.84 10.74
N LEU A 241 23.92 10.04 10.23
CA LEU A 241 22.84 10.76 10.91
C LEU A 241 22.01 9.88 11.85
N PHE A 242 22.17 8.55 11.75
CA PHE A 242 21.40 7.58 12.53
C PHE A 242 22.22 6.35 12.86
N ASP A 243 22.23 5.96 14.13
CA ASP A 243 22.78 4.69 14.60
C ASP A 243 21.66 3.66 14.75
N PRO A 244 21.66 2.57 13.96
CA PRO A 244 20.62 1.55 14.02
C PRO A 244 20.75 0.62 15.23
N THR A 245 21.93 0.53 15.88
CA THR A 245 22.21 -0.50 16.89
C THR A 245 21.37 -0.35 18.16
N GLY A 246 21.16 0.89 18.61
CA GLY A 246 20.32 1.21 19.78
C GLY A 246 18.82 1.31 19.48
N ASN A 247 18.39 1.16 18.23
CA ASN A 247 16.98 1.34 17.87
C ASN A 247 16.20 0.02 17.91
N ALA A 248 15.06 0.01 18.60
CA ALA A 248 14.22 -1.18 18.78
C ALA A 248 13.66 -1.80 17.48
N PHE A 249 13.53 -1.02 16.40
CA PHE A 249 13.07 -1.51 15.10
C PHE A 249 14.25 -1.90 14.20
N TRP A 250 15.18 -0.98 13.97
CA TRP A 250 16.31 -1.17 13.04
C TRP A 250 17.44 -2.05 13.60
N GLY A 251 17.54 -2.18 14.92
CA GLY A 251 18.48 -3.06 15.59
C GLY A 251 18.06 -4.53 15.60
N GLN A 252 16.80 -4.84 15.24
CA GLN A 252 16.36 -6.23 15.09
C GLN A 252 17.15 -6.92 13.98
N ALA A 253 17.59 -8.16 14.21
CA ALA A 253 18.50 -8.89 13.33
C ALA A 253 18.08 -8.84 11.84
N GLY A 254 16.79 -9.05 11.55
CA GLY A 254 16.28 -9.01 10.17
C GLY A 254 16.31 -7.62 9.51
N ASN A 255 16.15 -6.54 10.27
CA ASN A 255 16.23 -5.17 9.75
C ASN A 255 17.69 -4.72 9.66
N ALA A 256 18.50 -5.01 10.68
CA ALA A 256 19.92 -4.73 10.71
C ALA A 256 20.65 -5.41 9.53
N GLN A 257 20.34 -6.66 9.23
CA GLN A 257 20.88 -7.36 8.05
C GLN A 257 20.48 -6.67 6.73
N ARG A 258 19.23 -6.22 6.60
CA ARG A 258 18.79 -5.50 5.40
C ARG A 258 19.50 -4.16 5.24
N LEU A 259 19.89 -3.50 6.34
CA LEU A 259 20.69 -2.26 6.29
C LEU A 259 22.09 -2.46 5.73
N THR A 260 22.69 -3.64 5.82
CA THR A 260 24.02 -3.94 5.24
C THR A 260 23.98 -4.43 3.80
N GLN A 261 22.84 -4.95 3.34
CA GLN A 261 22.66 -5.50 1.99
C GLN A 261 22.37 -4.45 0.92
N THR A 262 22.47 -4.77 -0.37
CA THR A 262 21.94 -3.89 -1.42
C THR A 262 20.41 -3.79 -1.35
N VAL A 263 19.84 -2.63 -1.70
CA VAL A 263 18.37 -2.45 -1.78
C VAL A 263 17.73 -3.39 -2.81
N LEU A 264 18.51 -3.90 -3.76
CA LEU A 264 18.02 -4.83 -4.79
C LEU A 264 17.72 -6.24 -4.23
N LEU A 265 18.20 -6.56 -3.03
CA LEU A 265 17.84 -7.79 -2.32
C LEU A 265 16.53 -7.66 -1.55
N ASP A 266 16.00 -6.46 -1.36
CA ASP A 266 14.70 -6.25 -0.73
C ASP A 266 13.57 -6.45 -1.75
N VAL A 267 12.75 -7.46 -1.49
CA VAL A 267 11.60 -7.81 -2.36
C VAL A 267 10.60 -6.65 -2.50
N THR A 268 10.40 -5.85 -1.46
CA THR A 268 9.47 -4.70 -1.51
C THR A 268 10.00 -3.61 -2.44
N THR A 269 11.30 -3.35 -2.38
CA THR A 269 12.00 -2.42 -3.28
C THR A 269 11.83 -2.83 -4.74
N ILE A 270 12.09 -4.09 -5.07
CA ILE A 270 11.98 -4.57 -6.45
C ILE A 270 10.54 -4.53 -6.95
N THR A 271 9.57 -4.96 -6.14
CA THR A 271 8.15 -4.84 -6.48
C THR A 271 7.73 -3.37 -6.67
N ASN A 272 8.22 -2.44 -5.85
CA ASN A 272 7.95 -1.00 -6.00
C ASN A 272 8.55 -0.42 -7.29
N ILE A 273 9.78 -0.78 -7.64
CA ILE A 273 10.40 -0.39 -8.92
C ILE A 273 9.57 -0.92 -10.09
N GLY A 274 9.11 -2.17 -10.00
CA GLY A 274 8.20 -2.76 -10.98
C GLY A 274 6.89 -1.97 -11.10
N ILE A 275 6.24 -1.65 -9.98
CA ILE A 275 4.98 -0.87 -9.95
C ILE A 275 5.17 0.48 -10.65
N LEU A 276 6.26 1.18 -10.36
CA LEU A 276 6.60 2.44 -11.02
C LEU A 276 6.79 2.24 -12.53
N GLY A 277 7.56 1.23 -12.94
CA GLY A 277 7.81 0.89 -14.33
C GLY A 277 6.54 0.53 -15.12
N GLY A 278 5.65 -0.28 -14.54
CA GLY A 278 4.36 -0.62 -15.13
C GLY A 278 3.42 0.57 -15.29
N ALA A 279 3.38 1.46 -14.29
CA ALA A 279 2.60 2.68 -14.36
C ALA A 279 3.13 3.66 -15.42
N LEU A 280 4.46 3.82 -15.50
CA LEU A 280 5.15 4.58 -16.55
C LEU A 280 4.82 4.01 -17.93
N TRP A 281 4.80 2.69 -18.10
CA TRP A 281 4.49 2.05 -19.37
C TRP A 281 3.08 2.38 -19.87
N ILE A 282 2.09 2.29 -18.97
CA ILE A 282 0.70 2.61 -19.31
C ILE A 282 0.53 4.09 -19.67
N SER A 283 1.26 4.99 -18.99
CA SER A 283 1.18 6.43 -19.17
C SER A 283 2.08 6.99 -20.29
N ALA A 284 3.09 6.25 -20.75
CA ALA A 284 4.08 6.67 -21.75
C ALA A 284 3.51 7.28 -23.04
N ASN A 285 2.33 6.85 -23.47
CA ASN A 285 1.66 7.34 -24.68
C ASN A 285 0.46 8.26 -24.39
N LYS A 286 0.19 8.59 -23.12
CA LYS A 286 -0.86 9.54 -22.78
C LYS A 286 -0.27 10.94 -22.77
N PRO A 287 -0.99 11.97 -23.26
CA PRO A 287 -0.58 13.35 -23.04
C PRO A 287 -0.36 13.54 -21.54
N THR A 288 0.72 14.24 -21.17
CA THR A 288 0.86 14.75 -19.80
C THR A 288 -0.42 15.53 -19.50
N SER A 289 -1.17 15.07 -18.49
CA SER A 289 -2.35 15.79 -18.03
C SER A 289 -1.96 17.23 -17.76
N ASP A 290 -2.68 18.20 -18.35
CA ASP A 290 -2.59 19.63 -18.01
C ASP A 290 -3.10 19.82 -16.57
N SER A 291 -2.34 19.36 -15.58
CA SER A 291 -2.63 19.58 -14.18
C SER A 291 -2.43 21.06 -13.91
N LYS A 292 -3.46 21.72 -13.37
CA LYS A 292 -3.35 23.10 -12.90
C LYS A 292 -2.14 23.21 -11.97
N PRO A 293 -1.30 24.25 -12.12
CA PRO A 293 -0.16 24.44 -11.23
C PRO A 293 -0.68 24.64 -9.81
N LEU A 294 -0.05 23.94 -8.86
CA LEU A 294 -0.39 24.03 -7.45
C LEU A 294 0.08 25.36 -6.86
N THR A 295 -0.73 25.94 -5.99
CA THR A 295 -0.34 27.12 -5.22
C THR A 295 0.75 26.77 -4.20
N ARG A 296 1.48 27.79 -3.70
CA ARG A 296 2.48 27.58 -2.64
C ARG A 296 1.87 26.92 -1.40
N GLN A 297 0.64 27.30 -1.05
CA GLN A 297 -0.10 26.71 0.08
C GLN A 297 -0.38 25.23 -0.15
N GLN A 298 -0.82 24.85 -1.35
CA GLN A 298 -1.08 23.45 -1.70
C GLN A 298 0.20 22.63 -1.70
N TRP A 299 1.33 23.19 -2.15
CA TRP A 299 2.62 22.51 -2.03
C TRP A 299 3.00 22.24 -0.58
N VAL A 300 2.96 23.25 0.29
CA VAL A 300 3.31 23.10 1.71
C VAL A 300 2.40 22.06 2.38
N VAL A 301 1.08 22.19 2.22
CA VAL A 301 0.11 21.27 2.82
C VAL A 301 0.27 19.86 2.27
N GLY A 302 0.49 19.73 0.96
CA GLY A 302 0.68 18.44 0.31
C GLY A 302 1.96 17.72 0.73
N LEU A 303 3.07 18.46 0.89
CA LEU A 303 4.35 17.92 1.36
C LEU A 303 4.27 17.48 2.83
N ILE A 304 3.65 18.29 3.70
CA ILE A 304 3.40 17.91 5.10
C ILE A 304 2.51 16.66 5.16
N ALA A 305 1.44 16.62 4.36
CA ALA A 305 0.59 15.44 4.27
C ALA A 305 1.37 14.21 3.78
N GLY A 306 2.30 14.38 2.84
CA GLY A 306 3.18 13.32 2.36
C GLY A 306 4.09 12.73 3.45
N PHE A 307 4.71 13.60 4.25
CA PHE A 307 5.49 13.18 5.42
C PHE A 307 4.63 12.42 6.43
N LEU A 308 3.50 12.99 6.83
CA LEU A 308 2.58 12.38 7.79
C LEU A 308 1.97 11.07 7.28
N LEU A 309 1.71 10.96 5.98
CA LEU A 309 1.26 9.73 5.32
C LEU A 309 2.32 8.63 5.47
N GLY A 310 3.61 8.96 5.26
CA GLY A 310 4.72 8.03 5.49
C GLY A 310 4.83 7.60 6.94
N TYR A 311 4.84 8.57 7.86
CA TYR A 311 4.97 8.35 9.30
C TYR A 311 3.85 7.47 9.85
N SER A 312 2.60 7.90 9.64
CA SER A 312 1.41 7.18 10.09
C SER A 312 1.28 5.78 9.49
N SER A 313 1.79 5.54 8.27
CA SER A 313 1.73 4.21 7.65
C SER A 313 2.56 3.16 8.39
N ARG A 314 3.59 3.56 9.16
CA ARG A 314 4.32 2.64 10.04
C ARG A 314 3.59 2.37 11.34
N LEU A 315 3.08 3.43 11.97
CA LEU A 315 2.26 3.31 13.18
C LEU A 315 1.05 2.41 12.95
N ALA A 316 0.48 2.50 11.74
CA ALA A 316 -0.66 1.71 11.30
C ALA A 316 -0.29 0.34 10.72
N PHE A 317 0.97 -0.10 10.82
CA PHE A 317 1.50 -1.37 10.26
C PHE A 317 1.16 -1.60 8.78
N GLY A 318 1.02 -0.52 8.01
CA GLY A 318 0.73 -0.57 6.58
C GLY A 318 -0.06 0.63 6.07
N CYS A 319 -0.09 0.73 4.74
CA CYS A 319 -1.03 1.57 3.99
C CYS A 319 -2.25 0.75 3.56
N ASN A 320 -3.10 1.24 2.64
CA ASN A 320 -4.21 0.44 2.09
C ASN A 320 -3.75 -0.91 1.50
N VAL A 321 -2.53 -0.99 0.98
CA VAL A 321 -2.00 -2.27 0.48
C VAL A 321 -1.57 -3.17 1.65
N GLY A 322 -0.69 -2.68 2.54
CA GLY A 322 -0.16 -3.51 3.62
C GLY A 322 -1.18 -3.83 4.71
N ALA A 323 -1.95 -2.84 5.16
CA ALA A 323 -2.88 -2.99 6.26
C ALA A 323 -4.25 -3.49 5.82
N MET A 324 -4.87 -2.83 4.83
CA MET A 324 -6.20 -3.24 4.38
C MET A 324 -6.13 -4.50 3.50
N LEU A 325 -5.42 -4.46 2.36
CA LEU A 325 -5.37 -5.61 1.44
C LEU A 325 -4.68 -6.82 2.05
N SER A 326 -3.40 -6.68 2.41
CA SER A 326 -2.59 -7.78 2.91
C SER A 326 -3.04 -8.22 4.31
N GLY A 327 -3.32 -7.29 5.23
CA GLY A 327 -3.84 -7.64 6.56
C GLY A 327 -5.14 -8.45 6.50
N ILE A 328 -6.18 -7.95 5.80
CA ILE A 328 -7.47 -8.67 5.71
C ILE A 328 -7.32 -9.98 4.94
N SER A 329 -6.64 -9.98 3.78
CA SER A 329 -6.52 -11.18 2.95
C SER A 329 -5.71 -12.31 3.58
N THR A 330 -4.89 -12.00 4.58
CA THR A 330 -4.13 -12.99 5.35
C THR A 330 -4.74 -13.29 6.72
N GLY A 331 -5.95 -12.79 7.00
CA GLY A 331 -6.70 -13.11 8.21
C GLY A 331 -6.28 -12.34 9.47
N SER A 332 -5.68 -11.15 9.32
CA SER A 332 -5.28 -10.31 10.46
C SER A 332 -6.42 -9.45 10.99
N LEU A 333 -6.61 -9.43 12.32
CA LEU A 333 -7.53 -8.49 12.99
C LEU A 333 -7.12 -7.03 12.78
N HIS A 334 -5.82 -6.76 12.67
CA HIS A 334 -5.30 -5.41 12.47
C HIS A 334 -5.88 -4.73 11.23
N GLY A 335 -6.01 -5.47 10.11
CA GLY A 335 -6.61 -4.94 8.89
C GLY A 335 -8.08 -4.53 9.08
N TRP A 336 -8.82 -5.29 9.87
CA TRP A 336 -10.23 -5.00 10.20
C TRP A 336 -10.40 -3.79 11.12
N LEU A 337 -9.46 -3.56 12.05
CA LEU A 337 -9.43 -2.34 12.87
C LEU A 337 -8.98 -1.11 12.06
N TRP A 338 -8.07 -1.32 11.12
CA TRP A 338 -7.50 -0.26 10.29
C TRP A 338 -8.57 0.41 9.40
N VAL A 339 -9.44 -0.37 8.75
CA VAL A 339 -10.44 0.14 7.80
C VAL A 339 -11.38 1.21 8.38
N PRO A 340 -12.11 0.98 9.50
CA PRO A 340 -13.03 1.98 10.02
C PRO A 340 -12.31 3.26 10.49
N LEU A 341 -11.10 3.14 11.04
CA LEU A 341 -10.33 4.30 11.51
C LEU A 341 -9.76 5.11 10.34
N ALA A 342 -9.20 4.43 9.34
CA ALA A 342 -8.75 5.10 8.12
C ALA A 342 -9.92 5.73 7.37
N PHE A 343 -11.10 5.11 7.37
CA PHE A 343 -12.30 5.70 6.79
C PHE A 343 -12.76 6.93 7.58
N GLY A 344 -12.74 6.88 8.92
CA GLY A 344 -13.00 8.03 9.79
C GLY A 344 -12.04 9.19 9.52
N GLY A 345 -10.74 8.91 9.40
CA GLY A 345 -9.73 9.88 9.00
C GLY A 345 -10.01 10.45 7.60
N THR A 346 -10.41 9.60 6.67
CA THR A 346 -10.77 10.00 5.30
C THR A 346 -11.93 10.98 5.25
N LEU A 347 -12.95 10.83 6.11
CA LEU A 347 -14.04 11.79 6.21
C LEU A 347 -13.54 13.20 6.57
N VAL A 348 -12.52 13.30 7.43
CA VAL A 348 -11.86 14.58 7.75
C VAL A 348 -10.99 15.02 6.59
N GLY A 349 -10.20 14.11 6.02
CA GLY A 349 -9.30 14.37 4.89
C GLY A 349 -10.00 14.93 3.66
N VAL A 350 -11.18 14.43 3.31
CA VAL A 350 -11.99 14.97 2.20
C VAL A 350 -12.41 16.43 2.46
N ARG A 351 -12.77 16.77 3.70
CA ARG A 351 -13.12 18.16 4.07
C ARG A 351 -11.90 19.08 3.98
N LEU A 352 -10.75 18.64 4.49
CA LEU A 352 -9.48 19.39 4.39
C LEU A 352 -9.07 19.58 2.92
N ARG A 353 -9.22 18.53 2.11
CA ARG A 353 -8.95 18.57 0.68
C ARG A 353 -9.78 19.65 -0.03
N ARG A 354 -11.08 19.75 0.27
CA ARG A 354 -11.96 20.81 -0.25
C ARG A 354 -11.56 22.19 0.25
N HIS A 355 -11.22 22.31 1.54
CA HIS A 355 -10.83 23.58 2.15
C HIS A 355 -9.58 24.19 1.49
N TYR A 356 -8.57 23.36 1.21
CA TYR A 356 -7.34 23.79 0.52
C TYR A 356 -7.43 23.70 -1.02
N GLN A 357 -8.62 23.42 -1.56
CA GLN A 357 -8.92 23.40 -2.99
C GLN A 357 -8.00 22.49 -3.82
N PHE A 358 -7.58 21.36 -3.25
CA PHE A 358 -6.76 20.38 -3.96
C PHE A 358 -7.48 19.78 -5.17
#